data_AF-A0A350NPT0-F1
#
_entry.id   AF-A0A350NPT0-F1
#
_cell.length_a   1.000
_cell.length_b   1.000
_cell.length_c   1.000
_cell.angle_alpha   90.00
_cell.angle_beta   90.00
_cell.angle_gamma   90.00
#
_symmetry.space_group_name_H-M   'P 1'
#
loop_
_entity.id
_entity.type
_entity.pdbx_description
1 polymer ?
#
loop_
_entity_poly.entity_id
_entity_poly.type
_entity_poly.pdbx_seq_one_letter_code
_entity_poly.pdbx_strand_id
1 'polypeptide(L)'
;ETHLDACFRIENDIDASDTADPTYNGGEGWLPIGQTETGFSGKIDGNDKTISGLYINRPNEDFVGFIKSIRTAVRQVLIKDLHLTGV
;
A
#
# COMPACT_ATOMS: atom_id res chain seq x y z
N GLU A 1 -15.96 -2.50 -2.46
CA GLU A 1 -15.42 -2.53 -3.84
C GLU A 1 -13.91 -2.48 -3.76
N THR A 2 -13.19 -3.11 -4.69
CA THR A 2 -11.72 -3.06 -4.75
C THR A 2 -11.29 -2.16 -5.90
N HIS A 3 -10.70 -1.00 -5.57
CA HIS A 3 -10.28 0.00 -6.56
C HIS A 3 -8.86 -0.25 -7.09
N LEU A 4 -8.57 -1.51 -7.45
CA LEU A 4 -7.22 -1.95 -7.79
C LEU A 4 -6.73 -1.45 -9.15
N ASP A 5 -7.61 -0.94 -10.00
CA ASP A 5 -7.32 -0.39 -11.32
C ASP A 5 -7.44 1.15 -11.38
N ALA A 6 -7.75 1.79 -10.25
CA ALA A 6 -7.99 3.22 -10.17
C ALA A 6 -6.68 4.04 -10.13
N CYS A 7 -6.82 5.35 -10.38
CA CYS A 7 -5.73 6.31 -10.27
C CYS A 7 -5.88 7.12 -8.98
N PHE A 8 -4.83 7.11 -8.15
CA PHE A 8 -4.77 7.84 -6.89
C PHE A 8 -3.65 8.88 -6.94
N ARG A 9 -3.87 10.01 -6.29
CA ARG A 9 -2.83 11.00 -5.98
C ARG A 9 -2.86 11.31 -4.49
N ILE A 10 -1.68 11.36 -3.87
CA ILE A 10 -1.54 11.72 -2.46
C ILE A 10 -1.45 13.24 -2.36
N GLU A 11 -2.35 13.86 -1.60
CA GLU A 11 -2.41 15.34 -1.51
C GLU A 11 -1.64 15.87 -0.30
N ASN A 12 -1.48 15.07 0.75
CA ASN A 12 -0.80 15.44 1.99
C ASN A 12 0.10 14.30 2.46
N ASP A 13 1.11 14.62 3.28
CA ASP A 13 1.83 13.58 4.02
C ASP A 13 0.85 12.79 4.89
N ILE A 14 1.06 11.48 4.98
CA ILE A 14 0.21 10.54 5.71
C ILE A 14 1.02 9.97 6.85
N ASP A 15 0.58 10.23 8.07
CA ASP A 15 1.01 9.49 9.25
C ASP A 15 0.19 8.20 9.35
N ALA A 16 0.84 7.06 9.09
CA ALA A 16 0.24 5.74 9.15
C ALA A 16 0.52 5.03 10.49
N SER A 17 0.98 5.74 11.53
CA SER A 17 1.30 5.15 12.85
C SER A 17 0.11 4.45 13.52
N ASP A 18 -1.13 4.83 13.18
CA ASP A 18 -2.35 4.12 13.60
C ASP A 18 -2.35 2.64 13.17
N THR A 19 -1.60 2.29 12.11
CA THR A 19 -1.44 0.88 11.70
C THR A 19 -0.70 0.05 12.75
N ALA A 20 0.00 0.65 13.71
CA ALA A 20 0.64 -0.07 14.81
C ALA A 20 -0.32 -0.41 15.97
N ASP A 21 -1.56 0.08 15.95
CA ASP A 21 -2.53 -0.21 17.01
C ASP A 21 -2.86 -1.72 17.04
N PRO A 22 -2.81 -2.40 18.20
CA PRO A 22 -3.11 -3.83 18.31
C PRO A 22 -4.53 -4.25 17.87
N THR A 23 -5.45 -3.29 17.78
CA THR A 23 -6.83 -3.49 17.28
C THR A 23 -6.93 -3.29 15.77
N TYR A 24 -5.96 -2.62 15.15
CA TYR A 24 -5.92 -2.39 13.71
C TYR A 24 -5.59 -3.68 12.96
N ASN A 25 -6.53 -4.15 12.14
CA ASN A 25 -6.44 -5.45 11.43
C ASN A 25 -5.99 -6.61 12.33
N GLY A 26 -6.47 -6.65 13.58
CA GLY A 26 -6.09 -7.70 14.54
C GLY A 26 -4.63 -7.66 15.00
N GLY A 27 -3.98 -6.49 14.89
CA GLY A 27 -2.59 -6.29 15.28
C GLY A 27 -1.58 -6.65 14.18
N GLU A 28 -2.06 -7.00 12.99
CA GLU A 28 -1.21 -7.30 11.83
C GLU A 28 -0.74 -6.04 11.08
N GLY A 29 -1.30 -4.89 11.44
CA GLY A 29 -1.01 -3.60 10.85
C GLY A 29 -1.56 -3.40 9.44
N TRP A 30 -0.85 -2.64 8.61
CA TRP A 30 -1.28 -2.27 7.26
C TRP A 30 -1.71 -3.52 6.47
N LEU A 31 -2.86 -3.40 5.81
CA LEU A 31 -3.32 -4.41 4.86
C LEU A 31 -2.74 -4.08 3.48
N PRO A 32 -1.81 -4.89 2.95
CA PRO A 32 -1.18 -4.61 1.66
C PRO A 32 -2.20 -4.40 0.54
N ILE A 33 -1.91 -3.46 -0.37
CA ILE A 33 -2.76 -3.21 -1.53
C ILE A 33 -2.59 -4.35 -2.55
N GLY A 34 -3.72 -4.86 -3.04
CA GLY A 34 -3.75 -5.97 -3.99
C GLY A 34 -3.73 -7.34 -3.31
N GLN A 35 -4.02 -8.38 -4.08
CA GLN A 35 -4.01 -9.77 -3.65
C GLN A 35 -3.22 -10.62 -4.64
N THR A 36 -2.88 -11.86 -4.25
CA THR A 36 -2.14 -12.81 -5.10
C THR A 36 -2.82 -13.01 -6.46
N GLU A 37 -4.13 -13.25 -6.46
CA GLU A 37 -4.91 -13.50 -7.68
C GLU A 37 -5.33 -12.20 -8.41
N THR A 38 -5.42 -11.08 -7.67
CA THR A 38 -5.81 -9.78 -8.20
C THR A 38 -4.85 -8.70 -7.73
N GLY A 39 -3.72 -8.57 -8.43
CA GLY A 39 -2.74 -7.52 -8.18
C GLY A 39 -3.24 -6.12 -8.55
N PHE A 40 -2.63 -5.09 -7.97
CA PHE A 40 -2.85 -3.69 -8.31
C PHE A 40 -2.45 -3.42 -9.78
N SER A 41 -3.33 -2.81 -10.54
CA SER A 41 -3.15 -2.43 -11.95
C SER A 41 -3.39 -0.93 -12.21
N GLY A 42 -3.58 -0.16 -11.13
CA GLY A 42 -3.84 1.26 -11.15
C GLY A 42 -2.58 2.13 -11.19
N LYS A 43 -2.73 3.39 -10.77
CA LYS A 43 -1.63 4.37 -10.66
C LYS A 43 -1.65 5.05 -9.30
N ILE A 44 -0.47 5.29 -8.74
CA ILE A 44 -0.28 6.08 -7.52
C ILE A 44 0.72 7.19 -7.86
N ASP A 45 0.25 8.42 -7.85
CA ASP A 45 1.09 9.61 -7.88
C ASP A 45 1.32 10.09 -6.44
N GLY A 46 2.52 9.88 -5.90
CA GLY A 46 2.86 10.27 -4.54
C GLY A 46 2.97 11.77 -4.35
N ASN A 47 3.12 12.55 -5.43
CA ASN A 47 3.15 14.03 -5.37
C ASN A 47 4.20 14.57 -4.38
N ASP A 48 5.35 13.91 -4.32
CA ASP A 48 6.46 14.14 -3.39
C ASP A 48 6.07 14.09 -1.91
N LYS A 49 4.97 13.39 -1.59
CA LYS A 49 4.49 13.19 -0.22
C LYS A 49 5.08 11.94 0.40
N THR A 50 5.08 11.95 1.72
CA THR A 50 5.59 10.86 2.54
C THR A 50 4.44 10.11 3.21
N ILE A 51 4.52 8.78 3.19
CA ILE A 51 3.80 7.94 4.15
C ILE A 51 4.82 7.50 5.20
N SER A 52 4.58 7.86 6.45
CA SER A 52 5.46 7.56 7.60
C SER A 52 4.76 6.67 8.61
N GLY A 53 5.54 6.01 9.48
CA GLY A 53 4.98 5.22 10.58
C GLY A 53 4.21 3.97 10.13
N LEU A 54 4.44 3.50 8.91
CA LEU A 54 3.75 2.34 8.35
C LEU A 54 4.18 1.05 9.08
N TYR A 55 3.29 0.47 9.87
CA TYR A 55 3.52 -0.80 10.56
C TYR A 55 2.94 -1.98 9.79
N ILE A 56 3.76 -3.01 9.62
CA ILE A 56 3.41 -4.24 8.92
C ILE A 56 3.92 -5.44 9.73
N ASN A 57 3.01 -6.27 10.25
CA ASN A 57 3.36 -7.47 11.00
C ASN A 57 2.50 -8.66 10.57
N ARG A 58 2.82 -9.18 9.37
CA ARG A 58 2.13 -10.31 8.73
C ARG A 58 3.11 -11.47 8.49
N PRO A 59 3.70 -12.07 9.54
CA PRO A 59 4.81 -13.03 9.39
C PRO A 59 4.41 -14.34 8.70
N ASN A 60 3.11 -14.64 8.64
CA ASN A 60 2.57 -15.86 8.03
C ASN A 60 2.06 -15.64 6.59
N GLU A 61 2.29 -14.45 6.02
CA GLU A 61 1.91 -14.13 4.64
C GLU A 61 3.15 -13.97 3.75
N ASP A 62 3.01 -14.39 2.49
CA ASP A 62 3.98 -14.08 1.44
C ASP A 62 3.70 -12.73 0.78
N PHE A 63 4.73 -12.14 0.18
CA PHE A 63 4.67 -10.89 -0.60
C PHE A 63 4.10 -9.71 0.19
N VAL A 64 4.58 -9.52 1.42
CA VAL A 64 4.10 -8.47 2.32
C VAL A 64 4.85 -7.16 2.06
N GLY A 65 4.10 -6.07 1.89
CA GLY A 65 4.61 -4.72 1.72
C GLY A 65 3.48 -3.70 1.59
N PHE A 66 3.79 -2.46 1.22
CA PHE A 66 2.76 -1.44 0.94
C PHE A 66 1.78 -1.91 -0.15
N ILE A 67 2.31 -2.57 -1.18
CA ILE A 67 1.58 -3.27 -2.24
C ILE A 67 2.03 -4.73 -2.24
N LYS A 68 1.09 -5.66 -2.19
CA LYS A 68 1.35 -7.10 -2.18
C LYS A 68 1.69 -7.66 -3.55
N SER A 69 0.92 -7.28 -4.55
CA SER A 69 1.07 -7.80 -5.91
C SER A 69 0.68 -6.74 -6.92
N ILE A 70 1.40 -6.71 -8.05
CA ILE A 70 1.17 -5.81 -9.17
C ILE A 70 0.79 -6.66 -10.39
N ARG A 71 -0.28 -6.26 -11.09
CA ARG A 71 -0.72 -6.91 -12.33
C ARG A 71 -0.40 -6.02 -13.54
N THR A 72 0.60 -6.41 -14.33
CA THR A 72 1.08 -5.65 -15.49
C THR A 72 0.52 -6.11 -16.83
N ALA A 73 -0.14 -7.28 -16.88
CA ALA A 73 -0.58 -7.91 -18.13
C ALA A 73 -1.65 -7.14 -18.92
N VAL A 74 -2.29 -6.13 -18.31
CA VAL A 74 -3.43 -5.40 -18.91
C VAL A 74 -3.12 -3.92 -19.11
N ARG A 75 -2.32 -3.30 -18.23
CA ARG A 75 -1.97 -1.87 -18.24
C ARG A 75 -0.62 -1.62 -17.57
N GLN A 76 0.01 -0.50 -17.93
CA GLN A 76 1.19 0.00 -17.22
C GLN A 76 0.79 0.45 -15.81
N VAL A 77 1.46 -0.11 -14.81
CA VAL A 77 1.39 0.35 -13.43
C VAL A 77 2.43 1.43 -13.22
N LEU A 78 2.02 2.53 -12.59
CA LEU A 78 2.90 3.65 -12.26
C LEU A 78 2.76 3.98 -10.78
N ILE A 79 3.88 3.88 -10.06
CA ILE A 79 4.03 4.37 -8.70
C ILE A 79 5.24 5.29 -8.75
N LYS A 80 5.04 6.57 -8.46
CA LYS A 80 6.10 7.58 -8.53
C LYS A 80 5.96 8.57 -7.39
N ASP A 81 7.06 9.28 -7.10
CA ASP A 81 7.08 10.46 -6.24
C ASP A 81 6.50 10.20 -4.83
N LEU A 82 6.65 8.96 -4.33
CA LEU A 82 6.16 8.51 -3.03
C LEU A 82 7.34 8.05 -2.18
N HIS A 83 7.45 8.59 -0.96
CA HIS A 83 8.42 8.14 0.03
C HIS A 83 7.75 7.27 1.11
N LEU A 84 8.35 6.13 1.42
CA LEU A 84 7.96 5.28 2.54
C LEU A 84 9.05 5.33 3.61
N THR A 85 8.68 5.58 4.86
CA THR A 85 9.62 5.66 5.99
C THR A 85 9.07 4.97 7.24
N GLY A 86 9.96 4.43 8.06
CA GLY A 86 9.57 3.75 9.30
C GLY A 86 8.78 2.45 9.07
N VAL A 87 9.08 1.76 7.96
CA VAL A 87 8.55 0.45 7.59
C VAL A 87 9.47 -0.66 8.11
#